data_AF-A0A957ZC50-F1
#
_entry.id   AF-A0A957ZC50-F1
#
_cell.length_a   1.000
_cell.length_b   1.000
_cell.length_c   1.000
_cell.angle_alpha   90.00
_cell.angle_beta   90.00
_cell.angle_gamma   90.00
#
_symmetry.space_group_name_H-M   'P 1'
#
loop_
_entity.id
_entity.type
_entity.pdbx_description
1 polymer ?
#
loop_
_entity_poly.entity_id
_entity_poly.type
_entity_poly.pdbx_seq_one_letter_code
_entity_poly.pdbx_strand_id
1 'polypeptide(L)'
;ILTQQQLDMPQHGGGLVVVGSYVPKTTSQLAALLAQGDCTAVEINVAALLDDNSRDAELQTAAQTMANALAANQDVVVYTSRQLITADTAADSLAIGQRVSDGLVSLVQGLTVPPRYLLAKGGITSSDVATKGLGVKRALVLGQILPGVPVWRIGAESRFPGMPYIVFPGNVGDENAVANVVKALRTA
;
A
#
# COMPACT_ATOMS: atom_id res chain seq x y z
N ILE A 1 3.13 -9.34 20.05
CA ILE A 1 2.41 -8.72 18.92
C ILE A 1 2.22 -7.25 19.26
N LEU A 2 2.48 -6.33 18.33
CA LEU A 2 2.36 -4.88 18.54
C LEU A 2 0.90 -4.43 18.49
N THR A 3 0.54 -3.46 19.32
CA THR A 3 -0.75 -2.76 19.32
C THR A 3 -0.60 -1.34 18.78
N GLN A 4 -1.72 -0.69 18.41
CA GLN A 4 -1.75 0.70 17.95
C GLN A 4 -1.03 1.67 18.90
N GLN A 5 -1.26 1.52 20.22
CA GLN A 5 -0.64 2.37 21.25
C GLN A 5 0.88 2.25 21.31
N GLN A 6 1.46 1.15 20.83
CA GLN A 6 2.91 0.91 20.83
C GLN A 6 3.60 1.48 19.58
N LEU A 7 2.84 1.97 18.59
CA LEU A 7 3.39 2.46 17.33
C LEU A 7 3.66 3.96 17.30
N ASP A 8 3.28 4.71 18.34
CA ASP A 8 3.47 6.17 18.44
C ASP A 8 3.00 6.90 17.17
N MET A 9 1.84 6.48 16.64
CA MET A 9 1.27 7.03 15.41
C MET A 9 0.70 8.43 15.66
N PRO A 10 0.72 9.31 14.64
CA PRO A 10 -0.02 10.56 14.68
C PRO A 10 -1.51 10.33 15.05
N GLN A 11 -2.06 11.27 15.84
CA GLN A 11 -3.48 11.25 16.27
C GLN A 11 -4.46 11.58 15.14
N HIS A 12 -3.95 12.16 14.05
CA HIS A 12 -4.73 12.59 12.89
C HIS A 12 -4.06 12.09 11.59
N GLY A 13 -4.83 12.03 10.52
CA GLY A 13 -4.43 11.53 9.20
C GLY A 13 -4.95 10.11 8.93
N GLY A 14 -5.30 9.86 7.68
CA GLY A 14 -5.66 8.53 7.20
C GLY A 14 -4.46 7.57 7.17
N GLY A 15 -4.71 6.27 7.32
CA GLY A 15 -3.75 5.22 6.98
C GLY A 15 -3.73 4.95 5.48
N LEU A 16 -2.60 4.48 4.96
CA LEU A 16 -2.50 4.09 3.54
C LEU A 16 -2.17 2.60 3.42
N VAL A 17 -2.98 1.88 2.65
CA VAL A 17 -2.76 0.48 2.29
C VAL A 17 -2.48 0.39 0.79
N VAL A 18 -1.39 -0.27 0.40
CA VAL A 18 -0.98 -0.44 -1.00
C VAL A 18 -0.97 -1.92 -1.37
N VAL A 19 -1.76 -2.31 -2.38
CA VAL A 19 -1.94 -3.72 -2.80
C VAL A 19 -1.71 -3.89 -4.31
N GLY A 20 -0.46 -4.15 -4.71
CA GLY A 20 -0.10 -4.29 -6.12
C GLY A 20 -0.27 -5.68 -6.75
N SER A 21 -0.29 -6.75 -5.94
CA SER A 21 -0.33 -8.14 -6.43
C SER A 21 -1.76 -8.61 -6.71
N TYR A 22 -1.95 -9.38 -7.79
CA TYR A 22 -3.24 -9.95 -8.23
C TYR A 22 -3.44 -11.44 -7.84
N VAL A 23 -2.52 -12.05 -7.09
CA VAL A 23 -2.61 -13.48 -6.72
C VAL A 23 -3.85 -13.78 -5.83
N PRO A 24 -4.44 -15.00 -5.90
CA PRO A 24 -5.72 -15.32 -5.27
C PRO A 24 -5.83 -14.91 -3.79
N LYS A 25 -4.79 -15.18 -3.00
CA LYS A 25 -4.76 -14.83 -1.57
C LYS A 25 -4.78 -13.32 -1.31
N THR A 26 -4.07 -12.55 -2.15
CA THR A 26 -4.07 -11.09 -2.01
C THR A 26 -5.42 -10.51 -2.46
N THR A 27 -6.04 -11.12 -3.48
CA THR A 27 -7.38 -10.75 -3.94
C THR A 27 -8.45 -11.02 -2.88
N SER A 28 -8.42 -12.19 -2.21
CA SER A 28 -9.38 -12.48 -1.13
C SER A 28 -9.19 -11.57 0.08
N GLN A 29 -7.94 -11.31 0.47
CA GLN A 29 -7.63 -10.37 1.56
C GLN A 29 -8.04 -8.93 1.25
N LEU A 30 -7.89 -8.48 0.00
CA LEU A 30 -8.42 -7.19 -0.43
C LEU A 30 -9.95 -7.19 -0.33
N ALA A 31 -10.62 -8.21 -0.87
CA ALA A 31 -12.08 -8.25 -0.89
C ALA A 31 -12.66 -8.18 0.53
N ALA A 32 -12.07 -8.91 1.49
CA ALA A 32 -12.44 -8.84 2.90
C ALA A 32 -12.24 -7.43 3.51
N LEU A 33 -11.15 -6.74 3.15
CA LEU A 33 -10.91 -5.36 3.59
C LEU A 33 -11.94 -4.38 2.99
N LEU A 34 -12.21 -4.47 1.69
CA LEU A 34 -13.18 -3.60 1.01
C LEU A 34 -14.61 -3.82 1.52
N ALA A 35 -14.97 -5.06 1.86
CA ALA A 35 -16.28 -5.40 2.40
C ALA A 35 -16.55 -4.76 3.78
N GLN A 36 -15.53 -4.29 4.51
CA GLN A 36 -15.73 -3.55 5.75
C GLN A 36 -16.37 -2.16 5.52
N GLY A 37 -16.19 -1.56 4.33
CA GLY A 37 -16.80 -0.27 3.98
C GLY A 37 -16.17 0.96 4.66
N ASP A 38 -15.07 0.77 5.39
CA ASP A 38 -14.47 1.79 6.26
C ASP A 38 -13.21 2.45 5.66
N CYS A 39 -12.91 2.16 4.39
CA CYS A 39 -11.75 2.72 3.70
C CYS A 39 -12.17 3.24 2.32
N THR A 40 -11.55 4.35 1.91
CA THR A 40 -11.68 4.85 0.55
C THR A 40 -10.90 3.93 -0.39
N ALA A 41 -11.63 3.24 -1.26
CA ALA A 41 -11.09 2.36 -2.28
C ALA A 41 -10.59 3.17 -3.49
N VAL A 42 -9.34 2.99 -3.88
CA VAL A 42 -8.73 3.60 -5.07
C VAL A 42 -8.17 2.47 -5.94
N GLU A 43 -8.96 2.06 -6.93
CA GLU A 43 -8.51 1.10 -7.93
C GLU A 43 -7.66 1.80 -8.99
N ILE A 44 -6.52 1.19 -9.34
CA ILE A 44 -5.67 1.59 -10.45
C ILE A 44 -5.94 0.64 -11.61
N ASN A 45 -6.49 1.18 -12.69
CA ASN A 45 -6.73 0.41 -13.91
C ASN A 45 -5.38 0.07 -14.57
N VAL A 46 -4.99 -1.21 -14.52
CA VAL A 46 -3.71 -1.66 -15.09
C VAL A 46 -3.65 -1.41 -16.60
N ALA A 47 -4.75 -1.54 -17.36
CA ALA A 47 -4.73 -1.28 -18.79
C ALA A 47 -4.41 0.19 -19.10
N ALA A 48 -5.00 1.13 -18.37
CA ALA A 48 -4.70 2.56 -18.48
C ALA A 48 -3.26 2.86 -18.04
N LEU A 49 -2.78 2.19 -16.99
CA LEU A 49 -1.41 2.35 -16.50
C LEU A 49 -0.35 1.87 -17.51
N LEU A 50 -0.69 0.92 -18.38
CA LEU A 50 0.18 0.40 -19.43
C LEU A 50 0.14 1.22 -20.73
N ASP A 51 -0.83 2.11 -20.90
CA ASP A 51 -0.96 2.99 -22.06
C ASP A 51 -0.43 4.39 -21.74
N ASP A 52 0.59 4.84 -22.47
CA ASP A 52 1.25 6.12 -22.21
C ASP A 52 0.32 7.33 -22.36
N ASN A 53 -0.76 7.22 -23.14
CA ASN A 53 -1.72 8.30 -23.32
C ASN A 53 -2.67 8.48 -22.13
N SER A 54 -2.94 7.41 -21.37
CA SER A 54 -3.90 7.41 -20.26
C SER A 54 -3.25 7.26 -18.88
N ARG A 55 -2.00 6.80 -18.83
CA ARG A 55 -1.22 6.59 -17.60
C ARG A 55 -1.20 7.80 -16.67
N ASP A 56 -0.87 8.97 -17.18
CA ASP A 56 -0.71 10.16 -16.33
C ASP A 56 -2.06 10.63 -15.76
N ALA A 57 -3.13 10.54 -16.55
CA ALA A 57 -4.48 10.89 -16.12
C ALA A 57 -5.01 9.93 -15.03
N GLU A 58 -4.74 8.63 -15.19
CA GLU A 58 -5.07 7.59 -14.19
C GLU A 58 -4.37 7.87 -12.86
N LEU A 59 -3.05 8.10 -12.90
CA LEU A 59 -2.25 8.38 -11.71
C LEU A 59 -2.64 9.70 -11.05
N GLN A 60 -2.94 10.74 -11.83
CA GLN A 60 -3.39 12.03 -11.29
C GLN A 60 -4.74 11.90 -10.57
N THR A 61 -5.69 11.16 -11.14
CA THR A 61 -7.01 10.92 -10.55
C THR A 61 -6.89 10.15 -9.24
N ALA A 62 -6.08 9.09 -9.23
CA ALA A 62 -5.80 8.31 -8.03
C ALA A 62 -5.13 9.16 -6.94
N ALA A 63 -4.09 9.92 -7.28
CA ALA A 63 -3.37 10.79 -6.36
C ALA A 63 -4.28 11.83 -5.70
N GLN A 64 -5.17 12.46 -6.48
CA GLN A 64 -6.12 13.45 -5.94
C GLN A 64 -7.10 12.82 -4.96
N THR A 65 -7.61 11.63 -5.29
CA THR A 65 -8.54 10.89 -4.42
C THR A 65 -7.86 10.48 -3.12
N MET A 66 -6.63 9.97 -3.20
CA MET A 66 -5.80 9.62 -2.05
C MET A 66 -5.54 10.83 -1.14
N ALA A 67 -5.12 11.96 -1.72
CA ALA A 67 -4.83 13.17 -0.96
C ALA A 67 -6.05 13.70 -0.21
N ASN A 68 -7.22 13.74 -0.86
CA ASN A 68 -8.47 14.19 -0.26
C ASN A 68 -8.89 13.30 0.92
N ALA A 69 -8.84 11.97 0.74
CA ALA A 69 -9.24 11.03 1.79
C ALA A 69 -8.27 11.06 2.98
N LEU A 70 -6.96 11.08 2.73
CA LEU A 70 -5.95 11.17 3.80
C LEU A 70 -6.11 12.45 4.62
N ALA A 71 -6.36 13.59 3.96
CA ALA A 71 -6.61 14.88 4.62
C ALA A 71 -7.92 14.88 5.45
N ALA A 72 -8.92 14.09 5.03
CA ALA A 72 -10.18 13.90 5.73
C ALA A 72 -10.09 12.86 6.88
N ASN A 73 -8.88 12.40 7.24
CA ASN A 73 -8.65 11.34 8.24
C ASN A 73 -9.23 9.97 7.85
N GLN A 74 -9.48 9.73 6.56
CA GLN A 74 -10.01 8.46 6.07
C GLN A 74 -8.88 7.53 5.61
N ASP A 75 -8.95 6.27 6.00
CA ASP A 75 -8.01 5.25 5.52
C ASP A 75 -8.22 5.00 4.03
N VAL A 76 -7.13 4.87 3.28
CA VAL A 76 -7.15 4.66 1.84
C VAL A 76 -6.57 3.30 1.50
N VAL A 77 -7.24 2.57 0.62
CA VAL A 77 -6.73 1.33 0.03
C VAL A 77 -6.51 1.54 -1.46
N VAL A 78 -5.25 1.65 -1.86
CA VAL A 78 -4.84 1.71 -3.26
C VAL A 78 -4.51 0.32 -3.75
N TYR A 79 -5.14 -0.11 -4.83
CA TYR A 79 -4.93 -1.46 -5.36
C TYR A 79 -5.01 -1.49 -6.88
N THR A 80 -4.29 -2.40 -7.50
CA THR A 80 -4.35 -2.64 -8.95
C THR A 80 -5.60 -3.43 -9.33
N SER A 81 -6.14 -3.19 -10.52
CA SER A 81 -7.26 -3.97 -11.05
C SER A 81 -6.95 -5.47 -11.05
N ARG A 82 -7.98 -6.29 -10.84
CA ARG A 82 -7.84 -7.74 -10.63
C ARG A 82 -7.94 -8.57 -11.90
N GLN A 83 -8.12 -7.92 -13.04
CA GLN A 83 -8.04 -8.57 -14.34
C GLN A 83 -6.58 -8.91 -14.65
N LEU A 84 -6.31 -10.19 -14.91
CA LEU A 84 -4.99 -10.64 -15.30
C LEU A 84 -4.67 -10.14 -16.71
N ILE A 85 -3.67 -9.28 -16.83
CA ILE A 85 -3.05 -8.92 -18.10
C ILE A 85 -1.83 -9.83 -18.29
N THR A 86 -1.97 -10.81 -19.17
CA THR A 86 -0.90 -11.72 -19.56
C THR A 86 -0.13 -11.20 -20.76
N ALA A 87 1.15 -11.55 -20.83
CA ALA A 87 1.93 -11.40 -22.05
C ALA A 87 2.49 -12.75 -22.50
N ASP A 88 2.86 -12.84 -23.78
CA ASP A 88 3.30 -14.09 -24.41
C ASP A 88 4.68 -14.53 -23.93
N THR A 89 5.48 -13.60 -23.39
CA THR A 89 6.84 -13.89 -22.89
C THR A 89 7.00 -13.52 -21.42
N ALA A 90 7.97 -14.17 -20.78
CA ALA A 90 8.37 -13.84 -19.41
C ALA A 90 8.95 -12.42 -19.30
N ALA A 91 9.63 -11.93 -20.35
CA ALA A 91 10.19 -10.58 -20.39
C ALA A 91 9.09 -9.51 -20.42
N ASP A 92 8.05 -9.72 -21.22
CA ASP A 92 6.91 -8.80 -21.31
C ASP A 92 6.08 -8.82 -20.02
N SER A 93 5.91 -10.00 -19.42
CA SER A 93 5.24 -10.13 -18.11
C SER A 93 5.99 -9.38 -17.01
N LEU A 94 7.32 -9.43 -17.03
CA LEU A 94 8.17 -8.66 -16.12
C LEU A 94 8.04 -7.15 -16.39
N ALA A 95 8.01 -6.72 -17.66
CA ALA A 95 7.84 -5.33 -18.02
C ALA A 95 6.49 -4.76 -17.55
N ILE A 96 5.41 -5.53 -17.66
CA ILE A 96 4.09 -5.19 -17.10
C ILE A 96 4.20 -5.00 -15.59
N GLY A 97 4.79 -5.99 -14.89
CA GLY A 97 4.98 -5.92 -13.44
C GLY A 97 5.80 -4.70 -13.02
N GLN A 98 6.84 -4.35 -13.76
CA GLN A 98 7.65 -3.16 -13.49
C GLN A 98 6.85 -1.88 -13.66
N ARG A 99 6.10 -1.73 -14.77
CA ARG A 99 5.25 -0.55 -15.03
C ARG A 99 4.18 -0.38 -13.95
N VAL A 100 3.60 -1.48 -13.49
CA VAL A 100 2.66 -1.49 -12.37
C VAL A 100 3.32 -1.01 -11.08
N SER A 101 4.49 -1.55 -10.76
CA SER A 101 5.25 -1.15 -9.58
C SER A 101 5.62 0.33 -9.63
N ASP A 102 6.10 0.81 -10.78
CA ASP A 102 6.49 2.22 -10.99
C ASP A 102 5.29 3.16 -10.82
N GLY A 103 4.11 2.75 -11.30
CA GLY A 103 2.85 3.47 -11.05
C GLY A 103 2.55 3.62 -9.56
N LEU A 104 2.54 2.53 -8.81
CA LEU A 104 2.29 2.56 -7.36
C LEU A 104 3.37 3.37 -6.60
N VAL A 105 4.64 3.22 -7.00
CA VAL A 105 5.75 4.01 -6.46
C VAL A 105 5.54 5.50 -6.70
N SER A 106 5.12 5.90 -7.91
CA SER A 106 4.88 7.31 -8.25
C SER A 106 3.74 7.92 -7.42
N LEU A 107 2.67 7.17 -7.16
CA LEU A 107 1.59 7.60 -6.27
C LEU A 107 2.10 7.82 -4.86
N VAL A 108 2.91 6.88 -4.35
CA VAL A 108 3.52 7.03 -3.04
C VAL A 108 4.41 8.26 -3.03
N GLN A 109 5.32 8.45 -4.00
CA GLN A 109 6.20 9.63 -4.10
C GLN A 109 5.43 10.95 -4.15
N GLY A 110 4.26 10.96 -4.80
CA GLY A 110 3.38 12.12 -4.96
C GLY A 110 2.54 12.50 -3.75
N LEU A 111 2.48 11.69 -2.67
CA LEU A 111 1.68 12.08 -1.49
C LEU A 111 2.15 13.41 -0.90
N THR A 112 1.23 14.35 -0.78
CA THR A 112 1.44 15.63 -0.11
C THR A 112 0.98 15.61 1.35
N VAL A 113 0.07 14.69 1.68
CA VAL A 113 -0.44 14.46 3.03
C VAL A 113 0.24 13.22 3.61
N PRO A 114 0.95 13.32 4.76
CA PRO A 114 1.56 12.17 5.41
C PRO A 114 0.48 11.22 5.94
N PRO A 115 0.50 9.93 5.58
CA PRO A 115 -0.39 8.97 6.22
C PRO A 115 0.10 8.64 7.64
N ARG A 116 -0.81 8.26 8.55
CA ARG A 116 -0.43 7.90 9.93
C ARG A 116 0.35 6.59 10.03
N TYR A 117 0.13 5.69 9.08
CA TYR A 117 0.91 4.47 8.82
C TYR A 117 0.79 4.13 7.34
N LEU A 118 1.73 3.32 6.84
CA LEU A 118 1.62 2.74 5.50
C LEU A 118 1.79 1.21 5.58
N LEU A 119 0.82 0.46 5.05
CA LEU A 119 0.88 -0.99 4.89
C LEU A 119 1.03 -1.35 3.42
N ALA A 120 2.08 -2.11 3.06
CA ALA A 120 2.26 -2.59 1.70
C ALA A 120 2.15 -4.12 1.63
N LYS A 121 1.28 -4.61 0.74
CA LYS A 121 0.99 -6.04 0.57
C LYS A 121 1.72 -6.63 -0.63
N GLY A 122 2.53 -7.66 -0.35
CA GLY A 122 3.32 -8.41 -1.33
C GLY A 122 4.81 -8.10 -1.23
N GLY A 123 5.66 -9.08 -1.60
CA GLY A 123 7.12 -8.96 -1.45
C GLY A 123 7.71 -7.81 -2.28
N ILE A 124 7.45 -7.81 -3.60
CA ILE A 124 7.94 -6.76 -4.50
C ILE A 124 7.31 -5.41 -4.16
N THR A 125 5.98 -5.36 -4.01
CA THR A 125 5.25 -4.13 -3.63
C THR A 125 5.84 -3.48 -2.39
N SER A 126 6.03 -4.26 -1.32
CA SER A 126 6.55 -3.73 -0.05
C SER A 126 8.03 -3.33 -0.12
N SER A 127 8.81 -3.96 -0.99
CA SER A 127 10.20 -3.55 -1.22
C SER A 127 10.27 -2.24 -2.00
N ASP A 128 9.53 -2.14 -3.10
CA ASP A 128 9.55 -0.98 -4.00
C ASP A 128 8.92 0.26 -3.35
N VAL A 129 7.79 0.10 -2.65
CA VAL A 129 7.17 1.20 -1.90
C VAL A 129 8.12 1.74 -0.83
N ALA A 130 8.83 0.86 -0.09
CA ALA A 130 9.78 1.30 0.93
C ALA A 130 10.98 2.01 0.30
N THR A 131 11.65 1.38 -0.66
CA THR A 131 12.95 1.83 -1.15
C THR A 131 12.86 2.92 -2.21
N LYS A 132 11.91 2.81 -3.14
CA LYS A 132 11.71 3.77 -4.24
C LYS A 132 10.63 4.79 -3.91
N GLY A 133 9.53 4.37 -3.29
CA GLY A 133 8.39 5.24 -2.96
C GLY A 133 8.67 6.19 -1.80
N LEU A 134 9.19 5.64 -0.70
CA LEU A 134 9.50 6.37 0.53
C LEU A 134 10.98 6.72 0.66
N GLY A 135 11.87 6.18 -0.18
CA GLY A 135 13.31 6.46 -0.10
C GLY A 135 14.00 5.88 1.14
N VAL A 136 13.42 4.84 1.75
CA VAL A 136 13.97 4.18 2.96
C VAL A 136 15.31 3.52 2.61
N LYS A 137 16.36 3.88 3.36
CA LYS A 137 17.68 3.24 3.33
C LYS A 137 17.91 2.41 4.58
N ARG A 138 17.35 2.85 5.71
CA ARG A 138 17.43 2.16 7.01
C ARG A 138 16.09 2.29 7.73
N ALA A 139 15.74 1.24 8.48
CA ALA A 139 14.57 1.24 9.33
C ALA A 139 14.84 0.42 10.59
N LEU A 140 14.16 0.78 11.68
CA LEU A 140 14.17 0.00 12.90
C LEU A 140 12.98 -0.97 12.89
N VAL A 141 13.23 -2.26 13.07
CA VAL A 141 12.16 -3.25 13.25
C VAL A 141 11.63 -3.13 14.67
N LEU A 142 10.39 -2.65 14.82
CA LEU A 142 9.74 -2.47 16.12
C LEU A 142 9.22 -3.79 16.70
N GLY A 143 8.98 -4.77 15.83
CA GLY A 143 8.32 -6.03 16.16
C GLY A 143 7.37 -6.45 15.05
N GLN A 144 6.29 -7.15 15.40
CA GLN A 144 5.32 -7.69 14.45
C GLN A 144 3.88 -7.43 14.91
N ILE A 145 3.02 -7.01 13.98
CA ILE A 145 1.59 -6.70 14.21
C ILE A 145 0.69 -7.92 14.02
N LEU A 146 1.17 -8.90 13.27
CA LEU A 146 0.68 -10.26 13.21
C LEU A 146 1.89 -11.20 13.14
N PRO A 147 1.77 -12.49 13.50
CA PRO A 147 2.82 -13.46 13.28
C PRO A 147 3.34 -13.42 11.83
N GLY A 148 4.62 -13.04 11.67
CA GLY A 148 5.26 -12.92 10.35
C GLY A 148 4.99 -11.61 9.59
N VAL A 149 4.33 -10.62 10.20
CA VAL A 149 4.09 -9.29 9.61
C VAL A 149 4.84 -8.23 10.42
N PRO A 150 6.08 -7.87 10.03
CA PRO A 150 6.89 -6.91 10.77
C PRO A 150 6.41 -5.46 10.59
N VAL A 151 6.63 -4.65 11.62
CA VAL A 151 6.44 -3.20 11.58
C VAL A 151 7.78 -2.52 11.70
N TRP A 152 8.04 -1.60 10.78
CA TRP A 152 9.24 -0.80 10.70
C TRP A 152 8.94 0.63 11.13
N ARG A 153 9.88 1.25 11.83
CA ARG A 153 9.97 2.71 11.95
C ARG A 153 10.97 3.19 10.91
N ILE A 154 10.52 3.95 9.92
CA ILE A 154 11.37 4.39 8.82
C ILE A 154 12.31 5.53 9.22
N GLY A 155 13.51 5.54 8.65
CA GLY A 155 14.60 6.43 9.05
C GLY A 155 14.41 7.90 8.64
N ALA A 156 15.27 8.78 9.17
CA ALA A 156 15.22 10.22 8.94
C ALA A 156 15.47 10.64 7.48
N GLU A 157 16.07 9.75 6.68
CA GLU A 157 16.32 9.97 5.26
C GLU A 157 15.08 9.73 4.38
N SER A 158 14.07 9.07 4.93
CA SER A 158 12.87 8.67 4.19
C SER A 158 11.84 9.80 4.12
N ARG A 159 10.88 9.65 3.21
CA ARG A 159 9.65 10.42 3.25
C ARG A 159 8.83 10.01 4.45
N PHE A 160 8.46 11.01 5.25
CA PHE A 160 7.74 10.87 6.52
C PHE A 160 8.56 10.13 7.60
N PRO A 161 9.71 10.70 8.03
CA PRO A 161 10.54 10.14 9.09
C PRO A 161 9.76 9.65 10.30
N GLY A 162 10.08 8.46 10.79
CA GLY A 162 9.44 7.87 11.96
C GLY A 162 8.08 7.21 11.71
N MET A 163 7.49 7.36 10.52
CA MET A 163 6.21 6.74 10.19
C MET A 163 6.28 5.20 10.31
N PRO A 164 5.28 4.55 10.93
CA PRO A 164 5.17 3.11 10.90
C PRO A 164 4.90 2.58 9.49
N TYR A 165 5.78 1.69 9.03
CA TYR A 165 5.67 0.99 7.76
C TYR A 165 5.48 -0.51 8.00
N ILE A 166 4.38 -1.06 7.52
CA ILE A 166 3.99 -2.47 7.75
C ILE A 166 4.28 -3.24 6.48
N VAL A 167 5.28 -4.13 6.55
CA VAL A 167 5.63 -5.03 5.45
C VAL A 167 4.75 -6.26 5.57
N PHE A 168 3.77 -6.38 4.68
CA PHE A 168 2.84 -7.51 4.72
C PHE A 168 3.20 -8.54 3.63
N PRO A 169 3.75 -9.71 4.00
CA PRO A 169 4.17 -10.70 3.01
C PRO A 169 3.03 -11.22 2.13
N GLY A 170 3.37 -11.69 0.93
CA GLY A 170 2.38 -12.19 -0.05
C GLY A 170 1.54 -13.37 0.46
N ASN A 171 2.14 -14.24 1.27
CA ASN A 171 1.61 -15.54 1.67
C ASN A 171 1.13 -15.63 3.14
N VAL A 172 1.26 -14.57 3.93
CA VAL A 172 0.95 -14.57 5.38
C VAL A 172 -0.52 -14.23 5.65
N GLY A 173 -1.06 -14.75 6.77
CA GLY A 173 -2.40 -14.45 7.29
C GLY A 173 -3.53 -15.26 6.67
N ASP A 174 -4.70 -15.24 7.29
CA ASP A 174 -5.95 -15.72 6.71
C ASP A 174 -6.57 -14.65 5.78
N GLU A 175 -7.78 -14.90 5.29
CA GLU A 175 -8.52 -13.96 4.42
C GLU A 175 -8.82 -12.61 5.09
N ASN A 176 -8.94 -12.56 6.42
CA ASN A 176 -9.30 -11.36 7.16
C ASN A 176 -8.06 -10.62 7.69
N ALA A 177 -6.86 -11.16 7.51
CA ALA A 177 -5.66 -10.67 8.19
C ALA A 177 -5.32 -9.20 7.88
N VAL A 178 -5.43 -8.76 6.62
CA VAL A 178 -5.20 -7.35 6.27
C VAL A 178 -6.28 -6.46 6.88
N ALA A 179 -7.54 -6.88 6.79
CA ALA A 179 -8.69 -6.18 7.32
C ALA A 179 -8.62 -6.03 8.85
N ASN A 180 -8.15 -7.06 9.55
CA ASN A 180 -7.92 -7.06 11.00
C ASN A 180 -6.80 -6.09 11.40
N VAL A 181 -5.70 -6.04 10.63
CA VAL A 181 -4.61 -5.08 10.88
C VAL A 181 -5.09 -3.65 10.70
N VAL A 182 -5.78 -3.35 9.59
CA VAL A 182 -6.33 -2.02 9.33
C VAL A 182 -7.27 -1.59 10.45
N LYS A 183 -8.22 -2.46 10.83
CA LYS A 183 -9.15 -2.20 11.93
C LYS A 183 -8.43 -1.96 13.26
N ALA A 184 -7.40 -2.75 13.58
CA ALA A 184 -6.62 -2.60 14.81
C ALA A 184 -5.81 -1.29 14.86
N LEU A 185 -5.55 -0.66 13.72
CA LEU A 185 -4.78 0.60 13.59
C LEU A 185 -5.66 1.84 13.44
N ARG A 186 -6.98 1.71 13.52
CA ARG A 186 -7.88 2.87 13.53
C ARG A 186 -7.81 3.60 14.85
N THR A 187 -7.79 4.92 14.76
CA THR A 187 -8.06 5.82 15.89
C THR A 187 -9.58 5.85 16.09
N ALA A 188 -10.02 5.73 17.35
CA ALA A 188 -11.41 5.88 17.74
C ALA A 188 -11.89 7.33 17.59
#